data_AF-A0A7W1B2A3-F1
#
_entry.id   AF-A0A7W1B2A3-F1
#
_cell.length_a   1.000
_cell.length_b   1.000
_cell.length_c   1.000
_cell.angle_alpha   90.00
_cell.angle_beta   90.00
_cell.angle_gamma   90.00
#
_symmetry.space_group_name_H-M   'P 1'
#
loop_
_entity.id
_entity.type
_entity.pdbx_description
1 polymer ?
#
loop_
_entity_poly.entity_id
_entity_poly.type
_entity_poly.pdbx_seq_one_letter_code
_entity_poly.pdbx_strand_id
1 'polypeptide(L)' 'MPSIATNSRVDRDELLAFLRPRNRAILLTHRPSGDVQMSPVTFGTSAEGAVLV' A
#
# COMPACT_ATOMS: atom_id res chain seq x y z
N MET A 1 -14.34 -30.41 0.66
CA MET A 1 -14.20 -29.30 1.63
C MET A 1 -14.24 -27.99 0.86
N PRO A 2 -14.88 -26.93 1.37
CA PRO A 2 -14.93 -25.65 0.66
C PRO A 2 -13.54 -25.01 0.60
N SER A 3 -13.22 -24.36 -0.53
CA SER A 3 -12.01 -23.54 -0.65
C SER A 3 -12.29 -22.17 -0.05
N ILE A 4 -11.52 -21.79 0.97
CA ILE A 4 -11.61 -20.47 1.61
C ILE A 4 -10.44 -19.64 1.10
N ALA A 5 -10.66 -18.36 0.82
CA ALA A 5 -9.58 -17.44 0.50
C ALA A 5 -8.59 -17.39 1.67
N THR A 6 -7.35 -17.79 1.41
CA THR A 6 -6.26 -17.74 2.39
C THR A 6 -5.26 -16.68 1.97
N ASN A 7 -4.59 -16.08 2.95
CA ASN A 7 -3.49 -15.15 2.72
C ASN A 7 -2.20 -15.73 3.28
N SER A 8 -1.09 -15.47 2.59
CA SER A 8 0.25 -15.78 3.08
C SER A 8 0.79 -14.57 3.85
N ARG A 9 1.45 -14.81 4.98
CA ARG A 9 2.24 -13.75 5.63
C ARG A 9 3.53 -13.59 4.86
N VAL A 10 3.88 -12.35 4.54
CA VAL A 10 5.14 -11.98 3.90
C VAL A 10 6.03 -11.29 4.90
N ASP A 11 7.34 -11.44 4.73
CA ASP A 11 8.30 -10.66 5.51
C ASP A 11 8.46 -9.23 4.96
N ARG A 12 9.34 -8.45 5.61
CA ARG A 12 9.57 -7.06 5.23
C ARG A 12 10.23 -6.94 3.86
N ASP A 13 11.16 -7.80 3.53
CA ASP A 13 11.93 -7.71 2.29
C ASP A 13 11.06 -8.12 1.10
N GLU A 14 10.19 -9.13 1.28
CA GLU A 14 9.16 -9.51 0.32
C GLU A 14 8.16 -8.36 0.08
N LEU A 15 7.72 -7.68 1.14
CA LEU A 15 6.84 -6.51 1.01
C LEU A 15 7.54 -5.37 0.23
N LEU A 16 8.80 -5.09 0.54
CA LEU A 16 9.55 -4.05 -0.17
C LEU A 16 9.80 -4.44 -1.63
N ALA A 17 10.10 -5.70 -1.93
CA ALA A 17 10.22 -6.20 -3.30
C ALA A 17 8.91 -6.06 -4.07
N PHE A 18 7.77 -6.25 -3.41
CA PHE A 18 6.46 -6.00 -3.98
C PHE A 18 6.22 -4.50 -4.25
N LEU A 19 6.57 -3.61 -3.32
CA LEU A 19 6.28 -2.18 -3.46
C LEU A 19 7.18 -1.47 -4.47
N ARG A 20 8.50 -1.77 -4.50
CA ARG A 20 9.51 -1.06 -5.30
C ARG A 20 9.19 -0.88 -6.80
N PRO A 21 8.68 -1.87 -7.55
CA PRO A 21 8.36 -1.68 -8.96
C PRO A 21 7.05 -0.95 -9.22
N ARG A 22 6.26 -0.65 -8.18
CA ARG A 22 4.94 0.01 -8.30
C ARG A 22 5.06 1.50 -8.02
N ASN A 23 4.32 2.28 -8.78
CA ASN A 23 4.37 3.75 -8.74
C ASN A 23 2.98 4.39 -8.69
N ARG A 24 1.91 3.60 -8.58
CA ARG A 24 0.52 4.07 -8.53
C ARG A 24 -0.16 3.53 -7.29
N ALA A 25 -0.76 4.41 -6.51
CA ALA A 25 -1.49 4.05 -5.29
C ALA A 25 -2.77 4.89 -5.16
N ILE A 26 -3.63 4.48 -4.23
CA ILE A 26 -4.72 5.30 -3.71
C ILE A 26 -4.29 5.82 -2.33
N LEU A 27 -4.15 7.13 -2.18
CA LEU A 27 -3.95 7.76 -0.88
C LEU A 27 -5.32 7.97 -0.23
N LEU A 28 -5.48 7.42 0.97
CA LEU A 28 -6.65 7.60 1.82
C LEU A 28 -6.32 8.62 2.92
N THR A 29 -7.08 9.71 2.98
CA THR A 29 -7.00 10.69 4.08
C THR A 29 -8.37 10.91 4.70
N HIS A 30 -8.38 11.37 5.94
CA HIS A 30 -9.60 11.83 6.60
C HIS A 30 -9.67 13.35 6.49
N ARG A 31 -10.81 13.86 5.99
CA ARG A 31 -11.07 15.30 5.97
C ARG A 31 -11.41 15.77 7.39
N PRO A 32 -11.21 17.06 7.72
CA PRO A 32 -11.68 17.62 8.99
C PRO A 32 -13.18 17.42 9.25
N SER A 33 -13.98 17.26 8.19
CA SER A 33 -15.42 16.96 8.27
C SER A 33 -15.75 15.52 8.67
N GLY A 34 -14.76 14.63 8.80
CA GLY A 34 -14.92 13.21 9.16
C GLY A 34 -15.00 12.26 7.97
N ASP A 35 -15.31 12.74 6.77
CA ASP A 35 -15.38 11.89 5.58
C ASP A 35 -13.99 11.47 5.09
N VAL A 36 -13.96 10.36 4.35
CA VAL A 36 -12.76 9.87 3.67
C VAL A 36 -12.59 10.57 2.32
N GLN A 37 -11.35 10.95 2.00
CA GLN A 37 -10.92 11.27 0.64
C GLN A 37 -10.00 10.19 0.11
N MET A 38 -10.28 9.71 -1.10
CA MET A 38 -9.45 8.74 -1.83
C MET A 38 -8.94 9.39 -3.11
N SER A 39 -7.62 9.44 -3.28
CA SER A 39 -7.01 10.09 -4.44
C SER A 39 -5.98 9.16 -5.10
N PRO A 40 -6.04 8.96 -6.43
CA PRO A 40 -4.94 8.35 -7.16
C PRO A 40 -3.70 9.22 -7.06
N VAL A 41 -2.57 8.62 -6.68
CA VAL A 41 -1.29 9.31 -6.53
C VAL A 41 -0.17 8.53 -7.21
N THR A 42 0.89 9.23 -7.60
CA THR A 42 2.19 8.60 -7.84
C THR A 42 2.86 8.38 -6.49
N PHE A 43 3.53 7.26 -6.29
CA PHE A 43 4.31 7.01 -5.08
C PHE A 43 5.65 6.33 -5.40
N GLY A 44 6.57 6.35 -4.44
CA GLY A 44 7.81 5.60 -4.47
C GLY A 44 8.15 5.01 -3.10
N THR A 45 9.14 4.12 -3.06
CA THR A 45 9.68 3.57 -1.81
C THR A 45 11.15 3.97 -1.67
N SER A 46 11.53 4.58 -0.56
CA SER A 46 12.93 4.97 -0.27
C SER A 46 13.83 3.74 -0.10
N ALA A 47 15.15 3.97 -0.06
CA ALA A 47 16.11 2.89 0.20
C ALA A 47 15.84 2.21 1.57
N GLU A 48 15.48 3.01 2.57
CA GLU A 48 15.16 2.63 3.95
C GLU A 48 13.77 1.97 4.06
N GLY A 49 12.94 2.06 3.01
CA GLY A 49 11.61 1.47 2.96
C GLY A 49 10.47 2.42 3.31
N ALA A 50 10.70 3.72 3.35
CA ALA A 50 9.64 4.71 3.54
C ALA A 50 8.80 4.86 2.27
N VAL A 51 7.47 4.92 2.40
CA VAL A 51 6.58 5.28 1.30
C VAL A 51 6.60 6.79 1.13
N LEU A 52 6.86 7.25 -0.10
CA LEU A 52 6.89 8.66 -0.48
C LEU A 52 5.76 8.93 -1.46
N VAL A 53 4.98 9.97 -1.22
CA VAL A 53 3.79 10.38 -2.01
C VAL A 53 3.93 11.84 -2.41
#